data_AF-A0A6I9WUD7-F1
#
_entry.id   AF-A0A6I9WUD7-F1
#
_cell.length_a   1.000
_cell.length_b   1.000
_cell.length_c   1.000
_cell.angle_alpha   90.00
_cell.angle_beta   90.00
_cell.angle_gamma   90.00
#
_symmetry.space_group_name_H-M   'P 1'
#
loop_
_entity.id
_entity.type
_entity.pdbx_description
1 polymer ?
#
loop_
_entity_poly.entity_id
_entity_poly.type
_entity_poly.pdbx_seq_one_letter_code
_entity_poly.pdbx_strand_id
1 'polypeptide(L)'
;MELKIVLFGLLLSLLSLNGVQSDCNYFRNLDAGQTYYVYNKEFPEWYEGINQCVWQMTSFNIVKLNCSIEIEPMTPNCFQDNFSIQFDRGNTIRYCGYKTFTLIGMNPTIRLNSFSNYSKGRFLCQIYASNNDNCQCGWKKVTRIVGGSETEVNEYPMMAGLVDYMKRDIVCGCTIISKQYITTAAHCLEQIQNINNFGIVVGEHDLKTGKY
;
A
#
# COMPACT_ATOMS: atom_id res chain seq x y z
N MET A 1 -39.02 -51.42 -15.71
CA MET A 1 -39.87 -50.48 -16.48
C MET A 1 -39.87 -49.17 -15.71
N GLU A 2 -38.90 -48.30 -16.04
CA GLU A 2 -38.73 -47.01 -15.39
C GLU A 2 -39.70 -46.00 -16.00
N LEU A 3 -40.51 -45.34 -15.17
CA LEU A 3 -41.28 -44.16 -15.56
C LEU A 3 -40.40 -42.93 -15.31
N LYS A 4 -39.92 -42.27 -16.37
CA LYS A 4 -39.28 -40.96 -16.27
C LYS A 4 -40.35 -39.87 -16.46
N ILE A 5 -40.65 -39.15 -15.38
CA ILE A 5 -41.46 -37.92 -15.43
C ILE A 5 -40.49 -36.74 -15.53
N VAL A 6 -40.55 -36.01 -16.64
CA VAL A 6 -39.82 -34.74 -16.82
C VAL A 6 -40.82 -33.61 -16.55
N LEU A 7 -40.68 -32.94 -15.40
CA LEU A 7 -41.36 -31.67 -15.16
C LEU A 7 -40.58 -30.55 -15.88
N PHE A 8 -41.18 -29.97 -16.92
CA PHE A 8 -40.76 -28.69 -17.48
C PHE A 8 -41.15 -27.57 -16.52
N GLY A 9 -40.30 -27.33 -15.52
CA GLY A 9 -40.34 -26.10 -14.74
C GLY A 9 -39.84 -24.95 -15.61
N LEU A 10 -40.74 -24.08 -16.05
CA LEU A 10 -40.40 -22.76 -16.58
C LEU A 10 -39.63 -22.00 -15.48
N LEU A 11 -38.30 -22.04 -15.55
CA LEU A 11 -37.46 -21.08 -14.85
C LEU A 11 -37.78 -19.70 -15.43
N LEU A 12 -38.66 -18.97 -14.76
CA LEU A 12 -38.62 -17.52 -14.77
C LEU A 12 -37.27 -17.14 -14.18
N SER A 13 -36.26 -17.01 -15.04
CA SER A 13 -35.03 -16.32 -14.71
C SER A 13 -35.43 -14.90 -14.35
N LEU A 14 -35.52 -14.62 -13.05
CA LEU A 14 -35.41 -13.28 -12.53
C LEU A 14 -34.12 -12.72 -13.12
N LEU A 15 -34.24 -11.86 -14.13
CA LEU A 15 -33.17 -10.96 -14.50
C LEU A 15 -32.94 -10.09 -13.26
N SER A 16 -32.04 -10.54 -12.39
CA SER A 16 -31.33 -9.64 -11.51
C SER A 16 -30.72 -8.59 -12.43
N LEU A 17 -31.26 -7.37 -12.38
CA LEU A 17 -30.55 -6.17 -12.78
C LEU A 17 -29.31 -6.09 -11.88
N ASN A 18 -28.29 -6.87 -12.23
CA ASN A 18 -26.95 -6.58 -11.77
C ASN A 18 -26.65 -5.24 -12.39
N GLY A 19 -26.60 -4.20 -11.55
CA GLY A 19 -26.04 -2.91 -11.94
C GLY A 19 -24.72 -3.20 -12.65
N VAL A 20 -24.50 -2.55 -13.79
CA VAL A 20 -23.28 -2.67 -14.60
C VAL A 20 -22.12 -2.17 -13.75
N GLN A 21 -21.55 -3.05 -12.92
CA GLN A 21 -20.30 -2.79 -12.22
C GLN A 21 -19.21 -3.19 -13.21
N SER A 22 -18.53 -2.19 -13.76
CA SER A 22 -17.48 -2.39 -14.76
C SER A 22 -16.43 -3.37 -14.25
N ASP A 23 -16.12 -4.35 -15.08
CA ASP A 23 -15.33 -5.56 -14.81
C ASP A 23 -13.80 -5.27 -14.72
N CYS A 24 -13.41 -4.18 -14.05
CA CYS A 24 -12.06 -3.60 -14.11
C CYS A 24 -11.42 -3.37 -12.73
N ASN A 25 -11.46 -4.41 -11.89
CA ASN A 25 -10.71 -4.47 -10.62
C ASN A 25 -9.42 -5.27 -10.80
N TYR A 26 -8.28 -4.60 -10.68
CA TYR A 26 -6.96 -5.19 -10.89
C TYR A 26 -6.15 -5.19 -9.60
N PHE A 27 -5.50 -6.30 -9.31
CA PHE A 27 -4.64 -6.47 -8.14
C PHE A 27 -3.26 -6.92 -8.60
N ARG A 28 -2.20 -6.23 -8.17
CA ARG A 28 -0.84 -6.55 -8.60
C ARG A 28 0.18 -6.41 -7.47
N ASN A 29 1.07 -7.39 -7.36
CA ASN A 29 2.30 -7.24 -6.62
C ASN A 29 3.35 -6.58 -7.53
N LEU A 30 4.05 -5.57 -7.01
CA LEU A 30 5.13 -4.87 -7.69
C LEU A 30 6.45 -5.16 -7.01
N ASP A 31 7.29 -5.96 -7.67
CA ASP A 31 8.65 -6.23 -7.21
C ASP A 31 9.58 -5.06 -7.53
N ALA A 32 10.72 -5.01 -6.85
CA ALA A 32 11.72 -3.97 -7.04
C ALA A 32 12.15 -3.90 -8.52
N GLY A 33 12.23 -2.69 -9.08
CA GLY A 33 12.67 -2.45 -10.45
C GLY A 33 11.62 -2.74 -11.53
N GLN A 34 10.46 -3.30 -11.17
CA GLN A 34 9.35 -3.47 -12.10
C GLN A 34 8.66 -2.13 -12.38
N THR A 35 8.25 -1.96 -13.63
CA THR A 35 7.39 -0.88 -14.08
C THR A 35 6.06 -1.46 -14.58
N TYR A 36 4.97 -0.84 -14.18
CA TYR A 36 3.61 -1.19 -14.57
C TYR A 36 2.87 0.05 -15.07
N TYR A 37 1.94 -0.12 -16.00
CA TYR A 37 1.17 0.96 -16.57
C TYR A 37 -0.31 0.80 -16.25
N VAL A 38 -0.92 1.89 -15.77
CA VAL A 38 -2.37 2.00 -15.51
C VAL A 38 -2.94 3.03 -16.48
N TYR A 39 -3.85 2.59 -17.33
CA TYR A 39 -4.46 3.40 -18.39
C TYR A 39 -5.89 2.93 -18.67
N ASN A 40 -6.71 3.77 -19.32
CA ASN A 40 -8.03 3.34 -19.79
C ASN A 40 -7.89 2.33 -20.93
N LYS A 41 -8.82 1.39 -21.07
CA LYS A 41 -8.71 0.28 -22.03
C LYS A 41 -8.49 0.74 -23.48
N GLU A 42 -9.06 1.88 -23.85
CA GLU A 42 -9.03 2.46 -25.19
C GLU A 42 -7.81 3.36 -25.44
N PHE A 43 -6.93 3.57 -24.45
CA PHE A 43 -5.79 4.47 -24.57
C PHE A 43 -4.96 4.19 -25.85
N PRO A 44 -4.58 5.21 -26.64
CA PRO A 44 -4.59 6.65 -26.34
C PRO A 44 -5.93 7.37 -26.57
N GLU A 45 -6.97 6.64 -26.99
CA GLU A 45 -8.31 7.17 -27.18
C GLU A 45 -9.03 7.37 -25.84
N TRP A 46 -10.15 8.08 -25.90
CA TRP A 46 -10.94 8.44 -24.73
C TRP A 46 -11.85 7.28 -24.32
N TYR A 47 -11.90 6.96 -23.04
CA TYR A 47 -13.02 6.22 -22.49
C TYR A 47 -14.28 7.09 -22.56
N GLU A 48 -15.44 6.46 -22.70
CA GLU A 48 -16.74 7.14 -22.72
C GLU A 48 -17.69 6.52 -21.70
N GLY A 49 -18.53 7.36 -21.11
CA GLY A 49 -19.58 6.98 -20.18
C GLY A 49 -19.12 6.56 -18.80
N ILE A 50 -19.99 5.78 -18.15
CA ILE A 50 -19.84 5.34 -16.76
C ILE A 50 -18.70 4.33 -16.64
N ASN A 51 -17.74 4.60 -15.74
CA ASN A 51 -16.57 3.77 -15.51
C ASN A 51 -16.24 3.71 -14.02
N GLN A 52 -16.09 2.51 -13.47
CA GLN A 52 -15.75 2.29 -12.05
C GLN A 52 -14.64 1.26 -11.94
N CYS A 53 -13.41 1.71 -12.13
CA CYS A 53 -12.24 0.84 -12.16
C CYS A 53 -11.33 1.06 -10.97
N VAL A 54 -10.72 -0.02 -10.50
CA VAL A 54 -9.81 0.00 -9.35
C VAL A 54 -8.53 -0.75 -9.72
N TRP A 55 -7.38 -0.13 -9.45
CA TRP A 55 -6.08 -0.77 -9.51
C TRP A 55 -5.44 -0.73 -8.13
N GLN A 56 -5.29 -1.89 -7.50
CA GLN A 56 -4.65 -2.05 -6.21
C GLN A 56 -3.28 -2.69 -6.39
N MET A 57 -2.30 -2.10 -5.75
CA MET A 57 -0.93 -2.53 -5.87
C MET A 57 -0.33 -2.77 -4.50
N THR A 58 0.44 -3.84 -4.37
CA THR A 58 1.18 -4.16 -3.16
C THR A 58 2.66 -4.22 -3.49
N SER A 59 3.49 -3.54 -2.71
CA SER A 59 4.95 -3.54 -2.85
C SER A 59 5.60 -3.38 -1.49
N PHE A 60 6.69 -4.11 -1.29
CA PHE A 60 7.60 -3.89 -0.15
C PHE A 60 8.50 -2.66 -0.36
N ASN A 61 8.52 -2.11 -1.57
CA ASN A 61 9.33 -0.96 -1.94
C ASN A 61 8.49 0.31 -2.04
N ILE A 62 9.18 1.45 -2.00
CA ILE A 62 8.54 2.73 -2.31
C ILE A 62 8.11 2.70 -3.77
N VAL A 63 6.85 3.01 -4.02
CA VAL A 63 6.27 3.10 -5.36
C VAL A 63 6.17 4.57 -5.75
N LYS A 64 6.65 4.89 -6.95
CA LYS A 64 6.46 6.21 -7.56
C LYS A 64 5.54 6.10 -8.77
N LEU A 65 4.59 7.03 -8.83
CA LEU A 65 3.60 7.15 -9.89
C LEU A 65 3.92 8.42 -10.67
N ASN A 66 3.99 8.31 -11.99
CA ASN A 66 4.03 9.43 -12.91
C ASN A 66 2.77 9.33 -13.76
N CYS A 67 1.84 10.25 -13.57
CA CYS A 67 0.52 10.21 -14.20
C CYS A 67 0.28 11.44 -15.06
N SER A 68 -0.36 11.22 -16.21
CA SER A 68 -0.99 12.25 -17.02
C SER A 68 -2.46 11.87 -17.22
N ILE A 69 -3.37 12.81 -16.94
CA ILE A 69 -4.81 12.59 -17.03
C ILE A 69 -5.47 13.74 -17.78
N GLU A 70 -6.54 13.41 -18.50
CA GLU A 70 -7.44 14.34 -19.15
C GLU A 70 -8.88 13.83 -18.90
N ILE A 71 -9.63 14.48 -18.01
CA ILE A 71 -10.98 14.02 -17.63
C ILE A 71 -11.99 15.14 -17.79
N GLU A 72 -13.03 14.86 -18.56
CA GLU A 72 -14.15 15.76 -18.86
C GLU A 72 -15.51 15.13 -18.48
N PRO A 73 -16.50 15.95 -18.11
CA PRO A 73 -16.41 17.40 -17.87
C PRO A 73 -15.72 17.72 -16.54
N MET A 74 -15.03 18.88 -16.48
CA MET A 74 -14.38 19.31 -15.25
C MET A 74 -15.41 19.86 -14.25
N THR A 75 -15.45 19.28 -13.04
CA THR A 75 -16.34 19.72 -11.95
C THR A 75 -15.54 20.38 -10.83
N PRO A 76 -16.07 21.38 -10.11
CA PRO A 76 -15.40 21.94 -8.94
C PRO A 76 -15.06 20.84 -7.93
N ASN A 77 -13.80 20.78 -7.51
CA ASN A 77 -13.25 19.78 -6.57
C ASN A 77 -13.40 18.30 -6.98
N CYS A 78 -13.73 18.01 -8.25
CA CYS A 78 -13.81 16.65 -8.77
C CYS A 78 -14.79 15.75 -7.98
N PHE A 79 -15.97 16.28 -7.62
CA PHE A 79 -16.93 15.55 -6.78
C PHE A 79 -17.74 14.50 -7.54
N GLN A 80 -17.94 14.67 -8.85
CA GLN A 80 -18.63 13.70 -9.69
C GLN A 80 -17.59 12.73 -10.27
N ASP A 81 -17.02 13.09 -11.42
CA ASP A 81 -16.00 12.29 -12.08
C ASP A 81 -14.63 12.59 -11.48
N ASN A 82 -13.94 11.55 -11.03
CA ASN A 82 -12.62 11.69 -10.47
C ASN A 82 -11.74 10.47 -10.75
N PHE A 83 -10.49 10.78 -11.03
CA PHE A 83 -9.38 9.87 -10.88
C PHE A 83 -8.76 10.09 -9.51
N SER A 84 -8.70 9.05 -8.69
CA SER A 84 -8.23 9.17 -7.32
C SER A 84 -7.10 8.20 -7.01
N ILE A 85 -6.21 8.64 -6.14
CA ILE A 85 -5.06 7.86 -5.68
C ILE A 85 -5.04 7.91 -4.16
N GLN A 86 -4.83 6.76 -3.55
CA GLN A 86 -4.62 6.61 -2.11
C GLN A 86 -3.42 5.70 -1.88
N PHE A 87 -2.48 6.13 -1.06
CA PHE A 87 -1.41 5.27 -0.54
C PHE A 87 -1.79 4.74 0.85
N ASP A 88 -1.07 3.73 1.30
CA ASP A 88 -1.21 3.21 2.66
C ASP A 88 -1.08 4.32 3.71
N ARG A 89 -2.04 4.33 4.65
CA ARG A 89 -2.15 5.32 5.74
C ARG A 89 -2.24 6.78 5.27
N GLY A 90 -2.50 7.01 3.98
CA GLY A 90 -2.66 8.34 3.38
C GLY A 90 -4.12 8.71 3.10
N ASN A 91 -4.34 10.01 2.93
CA ASN A 91 -5.62 10.53 2.45
C ASN A 91 -5.83 10.23 0.96
N THR A 92 -7.09 10.10 0.54
CA THR A 92 -7.43 9.98 -0.88
C THR A 92 -7.26 11.34 -1.57
N ILE A 93 -6.48 11.37 -2.65
CA ILE A 93 -6.29 12.56 -3.49
C ILE A 93 -7.13 12.38 -4.75
N ARG A 94 -7.95 13.38 -5.11
CA ARG A 94 -8.84 13.34 -6.28
C ARG A 94 -8.36 14.31 -7.35
N TYR A 95 -8.48 13.89 -8.60
CA TYR A 95 -8.07 14.62 -9.77
C TYR A 95 -9.16 14.56 -10.86
N CYS A 96 -9.29 15.64 -11.62
CA CYS A 96 -10.15 15.79 -12.79
C CYS A 96 -9.56 16.91 -13.66
N GLY A 97 -10.09 17.10 -14.87
CA GLY A 97 -9.53 18.02 -15.86
C GLY A 97 -8.21 17.52 -16.42
N TYR A 98 -7.40 18.44 -16.94
CA TYR A 98 -6.05 18.15 -17.44
C TYR A 98 -5.02 18.31 -16.32
N LYS A 99 -4.29 17.24 -15.98
CA LYS A 99 -3.21 17.28 -14.99
C LYS A 99 -2.10 16.29 -15.30
N THR A 100 -0.88 16.70 -15.02
CA THR A 100 0.29 15.80 -14.95
C THR A 100 0.91 15.96 -13.57
N PHE A 101 1.21 14.84 -12.92
CA PHE A 101 1.71 14.85 -11.54
C PHE A 101 2.55 13.60 -11.23
N THR A 102 3.39 13.74 -10.22
CA THR A 102 4.18 12.65 -9.64
C THR A 102 3.86 12.50 -8.17
N LEU A 103 3.64 11.26 -7.73
CA LEU A 103 3.42 10.93 -6.32
C LEU A 103 4.33 9.79 -5.88
N ILE A 104 4.59 9.72 -4.58
CA ILE A 104 5.45 8.71 -3.97
C ILE A 104 4.75 8.18 -2.72
N GLY A 105 4.72 6.86 -2.55
CA GLY A 105 4.19 6.23 -1.35
C GLY A 105 4.27 4.71 -1.42
N MET A 106 3.54 4.03 -0.53
CA MET A 106 3.48 2.56 -0.50
C MET A 106 2.07 2.10 -0.84
N ASN A 107 1.99 0.93 -1.48
CA ASN A 107 0.75 0.22 -1.79
C ASN A 107 -0.36 1.12 -2.38
N PRO A 108 -0.10 1.78 -3.53
CA PRO A 108 -1.09 2.68 -4.11
C PRO A 108 -2.35 1.92 -4.53
N THR A 109 -3.50 2.50 -4.22
CA THR A 109 -4.78 2.20 -4.86
C THR A 109 -5.19 3.36 -5.74
N ILE A 110 -5.38 3.09 -7.02
CA ILE A 110 -5.86 4.03 -8.03
C ILE A 110 -7.31 3.69 -8.35
N ARG A 111 -8.18 4.70 -8.47
CA ARG A 111 -9.57 4.50 -8.88
C ARG A 111 -9.96 5.51 -9.95
N LEU A 112 -10.64 5.02 -10.98
CA LEU A 112 -11.42 5.86 -11.89
C LEU A 112 -12.89 5.70 -11.50
N ASN A 113 -13.53 6.80 -11.13
CA ASN A 113 -14.97 6.85 -10.94
C ASN A 113 -15.56 7.89 -11.88
N SER A 114 -16.35 7.44 -12.84
CA SER A 114 -17.12 8.25 -13.77
C SER A 114 -18.57 7.83 -13.68
N PHE A 115 -19.47 8.75 -13.36
CA PHE A 115 -20.87 8.44 -13.03
C PHE A 115 -21.88 8.94 -14.07
N SER A 116 -21.43 9.65 -15.10
CA SER A 116 -22.30 10.18 -16.16
C SER A 116 -22.02 9.48 -17.49
N ASN A 117 -23.07 9.33 -18.31
CA ASN A 117 -22.93 8.85 -19.69
C ASN A 117 -22.19 9.86 -20.60
N TYR A 118 -22.07 11.11 -20.16
CA TYR A 118 -21.33 12.17 -20.85
C TYR A 118 -19.87 12.28 -20.38
N SER A 119 -19.50 11.54 -19.33
CA SER A 119 -18.13 11.51 -18.84
C SER A 119 -17.24 10.90 -19.92
N LYS A 120 -16.08 11.50 -20.13
CA LYS A 120 -15.07 10.95 -21.02
C LYS A 120 -13.70 11.41 -20.57
N GLY A 121 -12.69 10.64 -20.93
CA GLY A 121 -11.34 11.03 -20.61
C GLY A 121 -10.32 10.02 -21.05
N ARG A 122 -9.07 10.29 -20.72
CA ARG A 122 -7.98 9.35 -20.88
C ARG A 122 -6.95 9.58 -19.79
N PHE A 123 -6.23 8.53 -19.45
CA PHE A 123 -5.16 8.63 -18.47
C PHE A 123 -4.08 7.60 -18.75
N LEU A 124 -2.86 7.95 -18.38
CA LEU A 124 -1.72 7.06 -18.37
C LEU A 124 -0.89 7.34 -17.12
N CYS A 125 -0.76 6.33 -16.28
CA CYS A 125 0.11 6.31 -15.12
C CYS A 125 1.21 5.27 -15.33
N GLN A 126 2.46 5.71 -15.35
CA GLN A 126 3.61 4.84 -15.19
C GLN A 126 3.88 4.68 -13.70
N ILE A 127 3.94 3.43 -13.24
CA ILE A 127 4.05 3.07 -11.84
C ILE A 127 5.28 2.20 -11.69
N TYR A 128 6.26 2.64 -10.90
CA TYR A 128 7.47 1.87 -10.70
C TYR A 128 7.75 1.70 -9.21
N ALA A 129 8.04 0.46 -8.84
CA ALA A 129 8.59 0.15 -7.54
C ALA A 129 10.09 0.45 -7.59
N SER A 130 10.54 1.37 -6.75
CA SER A 130 11.95 1.70 -6.66
C SER A 130 12.75 0.44 -6.35
N ASN A 131 13.77 0.15 -7.16
CA ASN A 131 14.93 -0.61 -6.71
C ASN A 131 15.64 0.27 -5.69
N ASN A 132 15.09 0.35 -4.48
CA ASN A 132 15.76 1.12 -3.44
C ASN A 132 16.88 0.24 -2.88
N ASP A 133 17.90 0.00 -3.71
CA ASP A 133 19.18 -0.62 -3.36
C ASP A 133 19.93 0.19 -2.28
N ASN A 134 19.41 1.37 -1.92
CA ASN A 134 19.91 2.22 -0.84
C ASN A 134 19.43 1.83 0.57
N CYS A 135 18.57 0.82 0.73
CA CYS A 135 18.34 0.22 2.05
C CYS A 135 19.31 -0.93 2.27
N GLN A 136 20.62 -0.63 2.29
CA GLN A 136 21.61 -1.66 2.56
C GLN A 136 21.51 -2.13 4.02
N CYS A 137 21.21 -3.42 4.21
CA CYS A 137 21.08 -4.03 5.52
C CYS A 137 22.44 -4.53 6.05
N GLY A 138 22.52 -4.78 7.36
CA GLY A 138 23.70 -5.40 7.97
C GLY A 138 24.95 -4.53 8.00
N TRP A 139 24.84 -3.23 7.78
CA TRP A 139 25.94 -2.28 7.94
C TRP A 139 26.34 -2.20 9.41
N LYS A 140 27.62 -2.43 9.68
CA LYS A 140 28.25 -2.19 10.99
C LYS A 140 29.65 -1.63 10.78
N LYS A 141 30.18 -0.89 11.75
CA LYS A 141 31.62 -0.62 11.79
C LYS A 141 32.31 -1.91 12.24
N VAL A 142 33.17 -2.50 11.41
CA VAL A 142 33.69 -3.85 11.66
C VAL A 142 34.93 -3.79 12.55
N THR A 143 34.80 -4.23 13.81
CA THR A 143 35.94 -4.63 14.65
C THR A 143 35.64 -5.97 15.35
N ARG A 144 36.68 -6.75 15.65
CA ARG A 144 36.55 -8.03 16.36
C ARG A 144 36.55 -7.74 17.87
N ILE A 145 35.41 -7.95 18.53
CA ILE A 145 35.27 -7.74 19.97
C ILE A 145 35.68 -9.02 20.71
N VAL A 146 36.65 -8.92 21.63
CA VAL A 146 36.99 -9.96 22.61
C VAL A 146 36.77 -9.36 24.00
N GLY A 147 35.93 -9.98 24.84
CA GLY A 147 35.64 -9.50 26.20
C GLY A 147 34.54 -8.44 26.33
N GLY A 148 34.03 -7.91 25.22
CA GLY A 148 32.98 -6.89 25.21
C GLY A 148 33.50 -5.48 25.51
N SER A 149 32.93 -4.49 24.85
CA SER A 149 33.10 -3.07 25.18
C SER A 149 31.80 -2.35 24.83
N GLU A 150 31.59 -1.17 25.42
CA GLU A 150 30.50 -0.28 25.00
C GLU A 150 30.60 0.01 23.50
N THR A 151 29.45 0.11 22.83
CA THR A 151 29.41 0.35 21.39
C THR A 151 29.60 1.83 21.06
N GLU A 152 29.98 2.18 19.84
CA GLU A 152 29.84 3.57 19.40
C GLU A 152 28.37 3.91 19.10
N VAL A 153 28.02 5.20 19.20
CA VAL A 153 26.73 5.71 18.74
C VAL A 153 26.49 5.27 17.28
N ASN A 154 25.39 4.56 17.04
CA ASN A 154 25.00 3.98 15.75
C ASN A 154 25.97 2.92 15.17
N GLU A 155 26.77 2.23 15.99
CA GLU A 155 27.62 1.12 15.51
C GLU A 155 26.79 -0.05 14.96
N TYR A 156 25.62 -0.29 15.55
CA TYR A 156 24.64 -1.31 15.16
C TYR A 156 23.27 -0.66 14.85
N PRO A 157 23.09 -0.01 13.69
CA PRO A 157 21.89 0.76 13.37
C PRO A 157 20.58 -0.04 13.34
N MET A 158 20.68 -1.36 13.18
CA MET A 158 19.53 -2.26 13.18
C MET A 158 19.04 -2.60 14.60
N MET A 159 19.74 -2.18 15.65
CA MET A 159 19.35 -2.45 17.02
C MET A 159 18.09 -1.65 17.38
N ALA A 160 17.10 -2.34 17.93
CA ALA A 160 15.85 -1.76 18.41
C ALA A 160 15.47 -2.35 19.77
N GLY A 161 14.69 -1.62 20.57
CA GLY A 161 14.19 -2.09 21.86
C GLY A 161 12.68 -2.23 21.86
N LEU A 162 12.17 -3.31 22.46
CA LEU A 162 10.77 -3.45 22.81
C LEU A 162 10.54 -2.71 24.14
N VAL A 163 9.74 -1.64 24.10
CA VAL A 163 9.45 -0.79 25.25
C VAL A 163 8.10 -1.17 25.83
N ASP A 164 8.02 -1.27 27.15
CA ASP A 164 6.78 -1.33 27.93
C ASP A 164 6.51 0.05 28.53
N TYR A 165 5.50 0.77 28.02
CA TYR A 165 5.17 2.12 28.47
C TYR A 165 4.66 2.16 29.92
N MET A 166 4.13 1.05 30.44
CA MET A 166 3.67 0.98 31.82
C MET A 166 4.85 0.86 32.79
N LYS A 167 5.88 0.12 32.40
CA LYS A 167 7.13 -0.03 33.18
C LYS A 167 8.14 1.08 32.91
N ARG A 168 7.96 1.82 31.80
CA ARG A 168 8.88 2.85 31.32
C ARG A 168 10.29 2.29 31.09
N ASP A 169 10.34 1.10 30.50
CA ASP A 169 11.59 0.34 30.36
C ASP A 169 11.62 -0.46 29.06
N ILE A 170 12.84 -0.78 28.59
CA ILE A 170 13.08 -1.70 27.49
C ILE A 170 13.12 -3.12 28.04
N VAL A 171 12.14 -3.93 27.67
CA VAL A 171 11.98 -5.30 28.20
C VAL A 171 12.68 -6.36 27.36
N CYS A 172 12.96 -6.08 26.09
CA CYS A 172 13.62 -7.01 25.17
C CYS A 172 14.34 -6.30 24.03
N GLY A 173 15.31 -6.98 23.43
CA GLY A 173 15.96 -6.57 22.19
C GLY A 173 15.13 -6.93 20.95
N CYS A 174 15.30 -6.14 19.88
CA CYS A 174 14.70 -6.33 18.58
C CYS A 174 15.73 -6.00 17.47
N THR A 175 15.51 -6.53 16.27
CA THR A 175 16.32 -6.18 15.09
C THR A 175 15.43 -5.68 13.98
N ILE A 176 15.77 -4.51 13.42
CA ILE A 176 15.09 -3.94 12.25
C ILE A 176 15.45 -4.79 11.02
N ILE A 177 14.43 -5.39 10.39
CA ILE A 177 14.59 -6.20 9.17
C ILE A 177 14.00 -5.50 7.94
N SER A 178 13.12 -4.52 8.14
CA SER A 178 12.61 -3.65 7.07
C SER A 178 12.01 -2.36 7.65
N LYS A 179 11.46 -1.50 6.80
CA LYS A 179 10.82 -0.23 7.20
C LYS A 179 9.64 -0.38 8.17
N GLN A 180 8.96 -1.54 8.17
CA GLN A 180 7.76 -1.77 8.98
C GLN A 180 7.83 -3.04 9.84
N TYR A 181 8.94 -3.79 9.75
CA TYR A 181 9.06 -5.07 10.44
C TYR A 181 10.35 -5.11 11.26
N ILE A 182 10.20 -5.57 12.49
CA ILE A 182 11.28 -5.98 13.38
C ILE A 182 11.19 -7.48 13.63
N THR A 183 12.30 -8.09 14.04
CA THR A 183 12.31 -9.45 14.58
C THR A 183 12.72 -9.42 16.05
N THR A 184 12.13 -10.30 16.85
CA THR A 184 12.45 -10.50 18.27
C THR A 184 12.16 -11.96 18.64
N ALA A 185 12.50 -12.36 19.86
CA ALA A 185 12.21 -13.71 20.34
C ALA A 185 10.73 -13.85 20.73
N ALA A 186 10.13 -15.03 20.53
CA ALA A 186 8.74 -15.29 20.89
C ALA A 186 8.44 -15.03 22.38
N HIS A 187 9.36 -15.41 23.26
CA HIS A 187 9.21 -15.21 24.71
C HIS A 187 9.14 -13.73 25.12
N CYS A 188 9.63 -12.81 24.30
CA CYS A 188 9.50 -11.38 24.54
C CYS A 188 8.04 -10.90 24.45
N LEU A 189 7.18 -11.67 23.78
CA LEU A 189 5.77 -11.34 23.55
C LEU A 189 4.81 -12.19 24.40
N GLU A 190 5.27 -13.27 25.02
CA GLU A 190 4.41 -14.20 25.78
C GLU A 190 3.66 -13.54 26.95
N GLN A 191 4.29 -12.54 27.58
CA GLN A 191 3.73 -11.82 28.73
C GLN A 191 2.93 -10.56 28.31
N ILE A 192 2.80 -10.28 27.01
CA ILE A 192 2.12 -9.09 26.49
C ILE A 192 0.63 -9.37 26.35
N GLN A 193 -0.16 -8.86 27.29
CA GLN A 193 -1.62 -8.98 27.26
C GLN A 193 -2.28 -7.90 26.38
N ASN A 194 -1.69 -6.70 26.31
CA ASN A 194 -2.20 -5.58 25.54
C ASN A 194 -1.07 -4.91 24.76
N ILE A 195 -1.06 -5.10 23.44
CA ILE A 195 -0.03 -4.57 22.55
C ILE A 195 0.03 -3.03 22.56
N ASN A 196 -1.06 -2.35 22.92
CA ASN A 196 -1.10 -0.88 22.96
C ASN A 196 -0.22 -0.29 24.08
N ASN A 197 0.18 -1.11 25.06
CA ASN A 197 1.11 -0.71 26.12
C ASN A 197 2.57 -0.83 25.67
N PHE A 198 2.82 -1.30 24.45
CA PHE A 198 4.16 -1.57 23.95
C PHE A 198 4.47 -0.74 22.71
N GLY A 199 5.76 -0.46 22.53
CA GLY A 199 6.28 0.23 21.37
C GLY A 199 7.67 -0.27 21.01
N ILE A 200 8.18 0.23 19.89
CA ILE A 200 9.55 -0.04 19.46
C ILE A 200 10.34 1.27 19.53
N VAL A 201 11.43 1.27 20.29
CA VAL A 201 12.43 2.34 20.23
C VAL A 201 13.53 1.96 19.25
N VAL A 202 13.97 2.93 18.45
CA VAL A 202 15.03 2.80 17.45
C VAL A 202 16.01 3.97 17.57
N GLY A 203 17.27 3.76 17.23
CA GLY A 203 18.30 4.82 17.24
C GLY A 203 18.73 5.28 18.63
N GLU A 204 18.37 4.52 19.67
CA GLU A 204 18.82 4.77 21.04
C GLU A 204 20.17 4.11 21.32
N HIS A 205 20.99 4.77 22.13
CA HIS A 205 22.32 4.31 22.54
C HIS A 205 22.51 4.37 24.06
N ASP A 206 21.98 5.39 24.76
CA ASP A 206 22.12 5.53 26.22
C ASP A 206 20.76 5.42 26.92
N LEU A 207 20.52 4.25 27.49
CA LEU A 207 19.27 3.91 28.19
C LEU A 207 19.00 4.80 29.41
N LYS A 208 20.00 5.49 29.97
CA LYS A 208 19.80 6.42 31.09
C LYS A 208 19.16 7.74 30.65
N THR A 209 19.31 8.09 29.37
CA THR A 209 18.78 9.32 28.80
C THR A 209 17.42 9.14 28.13
N GLY A 210 17.08 7.89 27.78
CA GLY A 210 15.81 7.53 27.20
C GLY A 210 14.63 7.90 28.09
N LYS A 211 13.60 8.52 27.50
CA LYS A 211 12.33 8.82 28.16
C LYS A 211 11.25 7.92 27.57
N TYR A 212 11.00 6.81 28.27
CA TYR A 212 9.95 5.85 27.93
C TYR A 212 8.67 6.10 28.75
#